data_AF-A0A3D6DD29-F1
#
_entry.id   AF-A0A3D6DD29-F1
#
_cell.length_a   1.000
_cell.length_b   1.000
_cell.length_c   1.000
_cell.angle_alpha   90.00
_cell.angle_beta   90.00
_cell.angle_gamma   90.00
#
_symmetry.space_group_name_H-M   'P 1'
#
loop_
_entity.id
_entity.type
_entity.pdbx_description
1 polymer ?
#
loop_
_entity_poly.entity_id
_entity_poly.type
_entity_poly.pdbx_seq_one_letter_code
_entity_poly.pdbx_strand_id
1 'polypeptide(L)' 'MRKTSLLRQTIVHGILFFMAAAMILPFLWMVSTSFKTPAEIFDLPPKWIPETPTINNYRELFGSIKFGRPFMNTI' A
#
# COMPACT_ATOMS: atom_id res chain seq x y z
N MET A 1 10.74 38.68 3.80
CA MET A 1 10.85 37.29 3.28
C MET A 1 12.22 36.74 3.69
N ARG A 2 12.29 35.79 4.64
CA ARG A 2 13.57 35.22 5.10
C ARG A 2 14.21 34.45 3.92
N LYS A 3 15.31 34.96 3.37
CA LYS A 3 16.13 34.26 2.36
C LYS A 3 16.82 33.07 3.03
N THR A 4 16.12 31.95 3.20
CA THR A 4 16.76 30.68 3.56
C THR A 4 17.70 30.28 2.42
N SER A 5 18.88 29.74 2.72
CA SER A 5 19.83 29.33 1.68
C SER A 5 19.21 28.24 0.79
N LEU A 6 19.40 28.34 -0.53
CA LEU A 6 18.88 27.39 -1.51
C LEU A 6 19.29 25.94 -1.16
N LEU A 7 20.51 25.76 -0.66
CA LEU A 7 21.02 24.47 -0.18
C LEU A 7 20.15 23.87 0.94
N ARG A 8 19.81 24.68 1.95
CA ARG A 8 18.94 24.23 3.06
C ARG A 8 17.57 23.83 2.54
N GLN A 9 17.01 24.59 1.60
CA GLN A 9 15.71 24.30 1.03
C GLN A 9 15.72 22.96 0.27
N THR A 10 16.71 22.74 -0.61
CA THR A 10 16.83 21.48 -1.36
C THR A 10 17.00 20.27 -0.43
N ILE A 11 17.82 20.38 0.61
CA ILE A 11 18.01 19.29 1.60
C ILE A 11 16.70 18.97 2.31
N VAL A 12 15.99 19.99 2.81
CA VAL A 12 14.72 19.79 3.51
C VAL A 12 13.68 19.13 2.60
N HIS A 13 13.56 19.57 1.34
CA HIS A 13 12.62 18.96 0.39
C HIS A 13 13.02 17.53 0.03
N GLY A 14 14.31 17.24 -0.12
CA GLY A 14 14.81 15.88 -0.35
C GLY A 14 14.46 14.93 0.80
N ILE A 15 14.65 15.37 2.05
CA ILE A 15 14.27 14.60 3.25
C ILE A 15 12.76 14.38 3.28
N LEU A 16 11.97 15.44 3.10
CA LEU A 16 10.51 15.35 3.10
C LEU A 16 10.00 14.39 2.02
N PHE A 17 10.58 14.45 0.82
CA PHE A 17 10.24 13.55 -0.28
C PHE A 17 10.56 12.09 0.08
N PHE A 18 11.74 11.81 0.62
CA PHE A 18 12.12 10.46 1.02
C PHE A 18 11.20 9.92 2.13
N MET A 19 10.88 10.74 3.12
CA MET A 19 9.94 10.35 4.19
C MET A 19 8.55 10.07 3.62
N ALA A 20 8.05 10.93 2.73
CA ALA A 20 6.76 10.72 2.08
C ALA A 20 6.75 9.43 1.24
N ALA A 21 7.81 9.16 0.49
CA ALA A 21 7.93 7.91 -0.28
C ALA A 21 7.96 6.68 0.64
N ALA A 22 8.70 6.74 1.75
CA ALA A 22 8.74 5.67 2.74
C ALA A 22 7.36 5.42 3.39
N MET A 23 6.58 6.47 3.63
CA MET A 23 5.20 6.36 4.16
C MET A 23 4.25 5.66 3.16
N ILE A 24 4.52 5.72 1.86
CA ILE A 24 3.69 5.07 0.82
C ILE A 24 3.98 3.57 0.71
N LEU A 25 5.19 3.12 1.06
CA LEU A 25 5.60 1.70 0.97
C LEU A 25 4.62 0.70 1.62
N PRO A 26 4.13 0.89 2.87
CA PRO A 26 3.15 -0.05 3.45
C PRO A 26 1.85 -0.12 2.65
N PHE A 27 1.40 0.98 2.05
CA PHE A 27 0.20 0.97 1.21
C PHE A 27 0.43 0.22 -0.10
N LEU A 28 1.62 0.37 -0.71
CA LEU A 28 1.99 -0.42 -1.89
C LEU A 28 2.06 -1.91 -1.57
N TRP A 29 2.60 -2.25 -0.38
CA TRP A 29 2.60 -3.63 0.10
C TRP A 29 1.17 -4.18 0.30
N MET A 30 0.27 -3.39 0.88
CA MET A 30 -1.14 -3.76 1.04
C MET A 30 -1.81 -4.03 -0.31
N VAL A 31 -1.64 -3.14 -1.28
CA VAL A 31 -2.22 -3.28 -2.63
C VAL A 31 -1.63 -4.50 -3.34
N SER A 32 -0.32 -4.73 -3.24
CA SER A 32 0.29 -5.94 -3.81
C SER A 32 -0.28 -7.21 -3.19
N THR A 33 -0.36 -7.24 -1.85
CA THR A 33 -0.81 -8.40 -1.09
C THR A 33 -2.29 -8.70 -1.31
N SER A 34 -3.13 -7.70 -1.60
CA SER A 34 -4.55 -7.93 -1.92
C SER A 34 -4.76 -8.70 -3.23
N PHE A 35 -3.77 -8.75 -4.12
CA PHE A 35 -3.80 -9.56 -5.34
C PHE A 35 -3.06 -10.90 -5.23
N LYS A 36 -2.42 -11.21 -4.09
CA LYS A 36 -1.75 -12.50 -3.87
C LYS A 36 -2.74 -13.61 -3.55
N THR A 37 -2.39 -14.82 -3.93
CA THR A 37 -3.04 -16.05 -3.44
C THR A 37 -2.68 -16.31 -1.97
N PRO A 38 -3.48 -17.11 -1.24
CA PRO A 38 -3.17 -17.47 0.15
C PRO A 38 -1.80 -18.13 0.33
N ALA A 39 -1.33 -18.91 -0.66
CA ALA A 39 -0.02 -19.56 -0.61
C ALA A 39 1.11 -18.53 -0.67
N GLU A 40 1.05 -17.56 -1.59
CA GLU A 40 2.07 -16.52 -1.78
C GLU A 40 2.22 -15.58 -0.57
N ILE A 41 1.21 -15.49 0.30
CA ILE A 41 1.29 -14.68 1.53
C ILE A 41 2.28 -15.30 2.53
N PHE A 42 2.43 -16.63 2.52
CA PHE A 42 3.32 -17.37 3.42
C PHE A 42 4.72 -17.63 2.84
N ASP A 43 5.01 -17.12 1.64
CA ASP A 43 6.33 -17.24 1.02
C ASP A 43 7.41 -16.53 1.86
N LEU A 44 8.56 -17.20 2.01
CA LEU A 44 9.76 -16.66 2.64
C LEU A 44 10.93 -16.71 1.63
N PRO A 45 11.48 -15.56 1.19
CA PRO A 45 11.14 -14.19 1.60
C PRO A 45 9.80 -13.69 1.03
N PRO A 46 9.10 -12.75 1.71
CA PRO A 46 7.89 -12.15 1.17
C PRO A 46 8.16 -11.40 -0.14
N LYS A 47 7.43 -11.77 -1.20
CA LYS A 47 7.58 -11.16 -2.54
C LYS A 47 6.79 -9.85 -2.63
N TRP A 48 7.38 -8.77 -3.15
CA TRP A 48 6.69 -7.49 -3.34
C TRP A 48 5.73 -7.46 -4.51
N ILE A 49 5.90 -8.36 -5.48
CA ILE A 49 5.05 -8.47 -6.67
C ILE A 49 4.46 -9.90 -6.67
N PRO A 50 3.13 -10.07 -6.80
CA PRO A 50 2.51 -11.39 -6.88
C PRO A 50 3.00 -12.13 -8.14
N GLU A 51 3.30 -13.42 -8.02
CA GLU A 51 3.65 -14.25 -9.19
C GLU A 51 2.41 -14.62 -9.98
N THR A 52 1.28 -14.80 -9.28
CA THR A 52 -0.02 -15.16 -9.84
C THR A 52 -1.09 -14.16 -9.41
N PRO A 53 -1.12 -12.93 -9.98
CA PRO A 53 -2.09 -11.91 -9.62
C PRO A 53 -3.53 -12.41 -9.78
N THR A 54 -4.34 -12.27 -8.74
CA THR A 54 -5.74 -12.72 -8.75
C THR A 54 -6.68 -11.71 -8.09
N ILE A 55 -7.94 -11.70 -8.52
CA ILE A 55 -9.02 -10.92 -7.90
C ILE A 55 -9.93 -11.77 -7.02
N ASN A 56 -9.57 -13.04 -6.78
CA ASN A 56 -10.40 -13.97 -6.02
C ASN A 56 -10.68 -13.47 -4.60
N ASN A 57 -9.71 -12.82 -3.94
CA ASN A 57 -9.89 -12.21 -2.64
C ASN A 57 -11.07 -11.20 -2.63
N TYR A 58 -11.19 -10.39 -3.68
CA TYR A 58 -12.31 -9.44 -3.82
C TYR A 58 -13.63 -10.14 -4.14
N ARG A 59 -13.61 -11.14 -5.02
CA ARG A 59 -14.81 -11.94 -5.33
C ARG A 59 -15.36 -12.65 -4.09
N GLU A 60 -14.48 -13.19 -3.27
CA GLU A 60 -14.85 -13.82 -1.99
C GLU A 60 -15.37 -12.79 -0.98
N LEU A 61 -14.68 -11.66 -0.84
CA LEU A 61 -15.06 -10.58 0.07
C LEU A 61 -16.47 -10.04 -0.19
N PHE A 62 -16.79 -9.76 -1.46
CA PHE A 62 -18.08 -9.18 -1.85
C PHE A 62 -19.15 -10.23 -2.17
N GLY A 63 -18.77 -11.43 -2.58
CA GLY A 63 -19.70 -12.52 -2.88
C GLY A 63 -20.05 -13.36 -1.66
N SER A 64 -19.07 -14.10 -1.13
CA SER A 64 -19.27 -15.08 -0.05
C SER A 64 -19.40 -14.42 1.31
N ILE A 65 -18.48 -13.51 1.64
CA ILE A 65 -18.41 -12.83 2.95
C ILE A 65 -19.46 -11.71 3.06
N LYS A 66 -19.99 -11.23 1.93
CA LYS A 66 -21.00 -10.15 1.85
C LYS A 66 -20.58 -8.87 2.58
N PHE A 67 -19.29 -8.52 2.49
CA PHE A 67 -18.68 -7.40 3.21
C PHE A 67 -19.32 -6.02 2.90
N GLY A 68 -20.01 -5.88 1.77
CA GLY A 68 -20.66 -4.62 1.38
C GLY A 68 -21.64 -4.09 2.44
N ARG A 69 -22.38 -4.98 3.12
CA ARG A 69 -23.36 -4.54 4.14
C ARG A 69 -22.69 -4.01 5.41
N PRO A 70 -21.75 -4.73 6.05
CA PRO A 70 -20.95 -4.18 7.14
C PRO A 70 -20.25 -2.87 6.78
N PHE A 71 -19.73 -2.75 5.56
CA PHE A 71 -19.05 -1.54 5.09
C PHE A 71 -19.98 -0.31 5.07
N MET A 72 -21.21 -0.47 4.59
CA MET A 72 -22.22 0.60 4.57
C MET A 72 -22.67 1.06 5.96
N ASN A 73 -22.53 0.24 6.99
CA ASN A 73 -22.88 0.63 8.36
C ASN A 73 -21.86 1.59 9.02
N THR A 74 -20.72 1.83 8.37
CA THR A 74 -19.62 2.64 8.91
C THR A 74 -19.61 4.08 8.37
N ILE A 75 -20.42 4.35 7.35
CA ILE A 75 -20.64 5.69 6.75
C ILE A 75 -21.89 6.30 7.40
#